data_AF-A0A1J6W390-F1
#
_entry.id   AF-A0A1J6W390-F1
#
_cell.length_a   1.000
_cell.length_b   1.000
_cell.length_c   1.000
_cell.angle_alpha   90.00
_cell.angle_beta   90.00
_cell.angle_gamma   90.00
#
_symmetry.space_group_name_H-M   'P 1'
#
loop_
_entity.id
_entity.type
_entity.pdbx_description
1 polymer ?
#
loop_
_entity_poly.entity_id
_entity_poly.type
_entity_poly.pdbx_seq_one_letter_code
_entity_poly.pdbx_strand_id
1 'polypeptide(L)' 'MKKTLPSIFLMMVCTLVHYYFTHLGQERNRKRFIISGIILTVIGLFYSTAQTLIIINSVNKTK' A
#
# COMPACT_ATOMS: atom_id res chain seq x y z
N MET A 1 -41.65 -22.27 10.71
CA MET A 1 -40.87 -21.95 9.50
C MET A 1 -40.85 -20.46 9.09
N LYS A 2 -41.24 -19.50 9.95
CA LYS A 2 -41.21 -18.05 9.61
C LYS A 2 -39.90 -17.32 9.93
N LYS A 3 -38.93 -17.99 10.59
CA LYS A 3 -37.68 -17.38 11.08
C LYS A 3 -36.47 -17.54 10.13
N THR A 4 -36.59 -18.35 9.09
CA THR A 4 -35.47 -18.68 8.18
C THR A 4 -35.27 -17.65 7.08
N LEU A 5 -36.34 -17.01 6.60
CA LEU A 5 -36.26 -15.97 5.56
C LEU A 5 -35.37 -14.77 5.93
N PRO A 6 -35.52 -14.15 7.13
CA PRO A 6 -34.65 -13.04 7.51
C PRO A 6 -33.19 -13.48 7.73
N SER A 7 -32.96 -14.72 8.17
CA SER A 7 -31.61 -15.26 8.34
C SER A 7 -30.88 -15.45 7.01
N ILE A 8 -31.58 -15.91 5.97
CA ILE A 8 -31.00 -16.10 4.64
C ILE A 8 -30.66 -14.75 4.00
N PHE A 9 -31.55 -13.76 4.15
CA PHE A 9 -31.30 -12.40 3.70
C PHE A 9 -30.09 -11.77 4.40
N LEU A 10 -30.00 -11.94 5.72
CA LEU A 10 -28.85 -11.47 6.51
C LEU A 10 -27.55 -12.13 6.07
N MET A 11 -27.55 -13.45 5.80
CA MET A 11 -26.39 -14.18 5.29
C MET A 11 -25.93 -13.65 3.93
N MET A 12 -26.85 -13.36 3.00
CA MET A 12 -26.50 -12.80 1.70
C MET A 12 -25.84 -11.42 1.83
N VAL A 13 -26.42 -10.55 2.66
CA VAL A 13 -25.87 -9.21 2.90
C VAL A 13 -24.49 -9.29 3.56
N CYS A 14 -24.32 -10.15 4.58
CA CYS A 14 -23.02 -10.36 5.22
C CYS A 14 -21.96 -10.83 4.22
N THR A 15 -22.32 -11.78 3.35
CA THR A 15 -21.38 -12.32 2.35
C THR A 15 -20.96 -11.26 1.33
N LEU A 16 -21.90 -10.42 0.87
CA LEU A 16 -21.60 -9.33 -0.07
C LEU A 16 -20.71 -8.25 0.55
N VAL A 17 -21.00 -7.85 1.80
CA VAL A 17 -20.22 -6.87 2.54
C VAL A 17 -18.82 -7.41 2.81
N HIS A 18 -18.72 -8.67 3.24
CA HIS A 18 -17.44 -9.33 3.44
C HIS A 18 -16.63 -9.38 2.14
N TYR A 19 -17.24 -9.78 1.02
CA TYR A 19 -16.56 -9.78 -0.27
C TYR A 19 -16.06 -8.38 -0.67
N TYR A 20 -16.88 -7.34 -0.47
CA TYR A 20 -16.50 -5.97 -0.78
C TYR A 20 -15.30 -5.47 0.04
N PHE A 21 -15.32 -5.67 1.36
CA PHE A 21 -14.21 -5.21 2.20
C PHE A 21 -12.95 -6.06 2.02
N THR A 22 -13.10 -7.38 1.95
CA THR A 22 -11.97 -8.32 1.98
C THR A 22 -11.27 -8.42 0.62
N HIS A 23 -11.99 -8.37 -0.50
CA HIS A 23 -11.37 -8.43 -1.83
C HIS A 23 -11.16 -7.05 -2.45
N LEU A 24 -12.20 -6.21 -2.53
CA LEU A 24 -12.10 -4.91 -3.23
C LEU A 24 -11.34 -3.87 -2.38
N GLY A 25 -11.56 -3.86 -1.07
CA GLY A 25 -10.83 -2.99 -0.13
C GLY A 25 -9.34 -3.36 -0.04
N GLN A 26 -9.03 -4.65 0.06
CA GLN A 26 -7.65 -5.14 0.16
C GLN A 26 -6.84 -4.91 -1.11
N GLU A 27 -7.42 -5.17 -2.29
CA GLU A 27 -6.79 -4.88 -3.59
C GLU A 27 -6.47 -3.39 -3.75
N ARG A 28 -7.40 -2.51 -3.38
CA ARG A 28 -7.21 -1.06 -3.47
C ARG A 28 -6.12 -0.57 -2.51
N ASN A 29 -6.09 -1.07 -1.29
CA ASN A 29 -5.08 -0.73 -0.30
C ASN A 29 -3.70 -1.29 -0.67
N ARG A 30 -3.65 -2.51 -1.22
CA ARG A 30 -2.42 -3.14 -1.75
C ARG A 30 -1.80 -2.30 -2.87
N LYS A 31 -2.61 -1.84 -3.83
CA LYS A 31 -2.14 -0.94 -4.90
C LYS A 31 -1.57 0.37 -4.36
N ARG A 32 -2.26 0.99 -3.39
CA ARG A 32 -1.75 2.21 -2.73
C ARG A 32 -0.43 1.98 -1.99
N PHE A 33 -0.32 0.86 -1.28
CA PHE A 33 0.88 0.50 -0.53
C PHE A 33 2.10 0.29 -1.45
N ILE A 34 1.90 -0.42 -2.56
CA ILE A 34 2.95 -0.63 -3.57
C ILE A 34 3.42 0.71 -4.15
N ILE A 35 2.49 1.59 -4.52
CA ILE A 35 2.82 2.91 -5.07
C ILE A 35 3.60 3.74 -4.03
N SER A 36 3.15 3.77 -2.77
CA SER A 36 3.88 4.48 -1.71
C SER A 36 5.28 3.91 -1.46
N GLY A 37 5.43 2.57 -1.52
CA GLY A 37 6.73 1.92 -1.35
C GLY A 37 7.69 2.23 -2.49
N ILE A 38 7.21 2.26 -3.74
CA ILE A 38 8.01 2.65 -4.91
C ILE A 38 8.47 4.10 -4.79
N ILE A 39 7.56 5.03 -4.47
CA ILE A 39 7.90 6.45 -4.30
C ILE A 39 8.95 6.64 -3.21
N LEU A 40 8.75 6.00 -2.05
CA LEU A 40 9.70 6.08 -0.94
C LEU A 40 11.09 5.53 -1.31
N THR A 41 11.13 4.41 -2.04
CA THR A 41 12.38 3.81 -2.50
C THR A 41 13.12 4.72 -3.47
N VAL A 42 12.42 5.31 -4.44
CA VAL A 42 13.00 6.25 -5.42
C VAL A 42 13.58 7.47 -4.71
N ILE A 43 12.83 8.06 -3.77
CA ILE A 43 13.31 9.21 -2.99
C ILE A 43 14.56 8.85 -2.18
N GLY A 44 14.56 7.67 -1.53
CA GLY A 44 15.71 7.18 -0.76
C GLY A 44 16.96 7.00 -1.63
N LEU A 45 16.81 6.48 -2.85
CA LEU A 45 17.90 6.34 -3.81
C LEU A 45 18.47 7.70 -4.24
N PHE A 46 17.60 8.67 -4.56
CA PHE A 46 18.04 10.02 -4.90
C PHE A 46 18.79 10.69 -3.75
N TYR A 47 18.27 10.58 -2.54
CA TYR A 47 18.91 11.13 -1.35
C TYR A 47 20.30 10.52 -1.12
N SER A 48 20.39 9.18 -1.16
CA SER A 48 21.67 8.46 -0.99
C SER A 48 22.67 8.82 -2.08
N THR A 49 22.22 8.94 -3.33
CA THR A 49 23.07 9.34 -4.47
C THR A 49 23.60 10.77 -4.29
N ALA A 50 22.73 11.71 -3.94
CA ALA A 50 23.11 13.10 -3.70
C ALA A 50 24.11 13.22 -2.54
N GLN A 51 23.87 12.50 -1.44
CA GLN A 51 24.78 12.46 -0.29
C GLN A 51 26.15 11.90 -0.70
N THR A 52 26.18 10.82 -1.46
CA THR A 52 27.42 10.21 -1.97
C THR A 52 28.19 11.19 -2.86
N LEU A 53 27.50 11.91 -3.73
CA LEU A 53 28.11 12.91 -4.61
C LEU A 53 28.73 14.07 -3.80
N ILE A 54 28.05 14.54 -2.76
CA ILE A 54 28.58 15.56 -1.85
C ILE A 54 29.85 15.07 -1.16
N ILE A 55 29.85 13.82 -0.66
CA ILE A 55 31.01 13.22 -0.01
C ILE A 55 32.19 13.16 -0.98
N ILE A 56 31.99 12.60 -2.18
CA ILE A 56 33.06 12.50 -3.20
C ILE A 56 33.62 13.89 -3.55
N ASN A 57 32.75 14.86 -3.77
CA ASN A 57 33.18 16.24 -4.07
C ASN A 57 33.97 16.85 -2.91
N SER A 58 33.54 16.64 -1.66
CA SER A 58 34.27 17.14 -0.49
C SER A 58 35.66 16.52 -0.34
N VAL A 59 35.78 15.22 -0.62
CA VAL A 59 37.06 14.49 -0.58
C VAL A 59 37.99 14.97 -1.69
N ASN A 60 37.48 15.12 -2.92
CA ASN A 60 38.28 15.60 -4.04
C ASN A 60 38.72 17.06 -3.90
N LYS A 61 37.97 17.89 -3.15
CA LYS A 61 38.34 19.30 -2.88
C LYS A 61 39.41 19.45 -1.79
N THR A 62 39.62 18.40 -0.99
CA THR A 62 40.59 18.38 0.12
C THR A 62 41.96 17.84 -0.33
N LYS A 63 42.02 17.14 -1.47
CA LYS A 63 43.26 16.76 -2.17
C LYS A 63 43.78 17.92 -3.02
#